data_AF-A0A167UV89-F1
#
_entry.id   AF-A0A167UV89-F1
#
_cell.length_a   1.000
_cell.length_b   1.000
_cell.length_c   1.000
_cell.angle_alpha   90.00
_cell.angle_beta   90.00
_cell.angle_gamma   90.00
#
_symmetry.space_group_name_H-M   'P 1'
#
loop_
_entity.id
_entity.type
_entity.pdbx_description
1 polymer ?
#
loop_
_entity_poly.entity_id
_entity_poly.type
_entity_poly.pdbx_seq_one_letter_code
_entity_poly.pdbx_strand_id
1 'polypeptide(L)'
;MALPSITEIVREFQDHALYIMIYDGGALEDFLWSIYVPMNRPWGCSWCAKNRSGSEWELERKESNMAPLDRRLVVAYKVGSIPWSNLKKIRETLDDVEIDDSCLSITSTAFNSQVWVENALVALSQTLQLGEGFADVSEEIRQIGADVIYWAQTNRASVQAGEGGPLVLARAEMLLEDEDAIQSDGDDEERGPKDIERSNSGAIEGIPPIDIVCAK
;
A
#
# COMPACT_ATOMS: atom_id res chain seq x y z
N MET A 1 -16.39 5.67 21.60
CA MET A 1 -16.20 4.71 20.49
C MET A 1 -15.49 3.50 21.10
N ALA A 2 -15.94 2.27 20.83
CA ALA A 2 -15.27 1.08 21.37
C ALA A 2 -14.02 0.78 20.53
N LEU A 3 -12.92 0.39 21.16
CA LEU A 3 -11.74 -0.07 20.44
C LEU A 3 -12.08 -1.34 19.63
N PRO A 4 -11.59 -1.46 18.39
CA PRO A 4 -11.78 -2.69 17.63
C PRO A 4 -11.14 -3.85 18.39
N SER A 5 -11.86 -4.96 18.45
CA SER A 5 -11.37 -6.20 19.04
C SER A 5 -10.20 -6.75 18.21
N ILE A 6 -9.33 -7.53 18.86
CA ILE A 6 -8.22 -8.24 18.19
C ILE A 6 -8.70 -9.05 16.99
N THR A 7 -9.91 -9.62 17.08
CA THR A 7 -10.48 -10.44 16.01
C THR A 7 -10.90 -9.61 14.82
N GLU A 8 -11.38 -8.37 15.02
CA GLU A 8 -11.74 -7.46 13.95
C GLU A 8 -10.51 -6.99 13.19
N ILE A 9 -9.47 -6.54 13.90
CA ILE A 9 -8.20 -6.11 13.27
C ILE A 9 -7.60 -7.22 12.40
N VAL A 10 -7.51 -8.44 12.94
CA VAL A 10 -6.90 -9.57 12.20
C VAL A 10 -7.71 -9.97 10.97
N ARG A 11 -9.05 -9.79 10.99
CA ARG A 11 -9.92 -10.10 9.85
C ARG A 11 -9.73 -9.16 8.67
N GLU A 12 -9.29 -7.93 8.91
CA GLU A 12 -9.06 -6.92 7.87
C GLU A 12 -7.80 -7.22 7.03
N PHE A 13 -6.84 -7.96 7.59
CA PHE A 13 -5.73 -8.49 6.80
C PHE A 13 -6.24 -9.61 5.89
N GLN A 14 -5.61 -9.82 4.75
CA GLN A 14 -5.89 -10.93 3.83
C GLN A 14 -4.67 -11.84 3.74
N ASP A 15 -4.89 -13.16 3.76
CA ASP A 15 -3.81 -14.12 3.55
C ASP A 15 -3.20 -13.92 2.16
N HIS A 16 -1.88 -13.99 2.08
CA HIS A 16 -1.11 -13.84 0.86
C HIS A 16 -1.30 -12.46 0.20
N ALA A 17 -1.56 -11.41 0.97
CA ALA A 17 -1.49 -10.04 0.46
C ALA A 17 -0.19 -9.34 0.92
N LEU A 18 0.22 -8.34 0.14
CA LEU A 18 1.36 -7.48 0.45
C LEU A 18 0.84 -6.23 1.15
N TYR A 19 1.34 -5.95 2.34
CA TYR A 19 1.02 -4.75 3.11
C TYR A 19 2.25 -3.89 3.33
N ILE A 20 2.09 -2.57 3.19
CA ILE A 20 2.99 -1.59 3.78
C ILE A 20 2.46 -1.29 5.17
N MET A 21 3.26 -1.54 6.21
CA MET A 21 2.89 -1.24 7.58
C MET A 21 3.71 -0.06 8.10
N ILE A 22 3.00 0.91 8.65
CA ILE A 22 3.56 2.13 9.23
C ILE A 22 3.42 2.10 10.74
N TYR A 23 4.54 2.15 11.43
CA TYR A 23 4.58 2.27 12.88
C TYR A 23 5.00 3.65 13.32
N ASP A 24 4.41 4.13 14.41
CA ASP A 24 4.84 5.32 15.11
C ASP A 24 6.21 5.10 15.78
N GLY A 25 7.20 5.88 15.35
CA GLY A 25 8.56 5.88 15.93
C GLY A 25 8.68 6.71 17.21
N GLY A 26 7.63 7.41 17.64
CA GLY A 26 7.58 8.21 18.85
C GLY A 26 8.14 9.64 18.73
N ALA A 27 9.06 9.91 17.80
CA ALA A 27 9.48 11.26 17.44
C ALA A 27 8.54 11.87 16.38
N LEU A 28 8.26 13.17 16.46
CA LEU A 28 7.18 13.86 15.72
C LEU A 28 7.19 13.68 14.19
N GLU A 29 8.30 13.24 13.58
CA GLU A 29 8.41 13.07 12.12
C GLU A 29 8.86 11.67 11.66
N ASP A 30 9.20 10.75 12.57
CA ASP A 30 9.76 9.46 12.18
C ASP A 30 8.71 8.35 12.22
N PHE A 31 8.24 7.96 11.05
CA PHE A 31 7.52 6.70 10.85
C PHE A 31 8.50 5.58 10.51
N LEU A 32 8.28 4.41 11.10
CA LEU A 32 8.97 3.19 10.70
C LEU A 32 8.14 2.48 9.64
N TRP A 33 8.73 2.29 8.47
CA TRP A 33 8.11 1.60 7.35
C TRP A 33 8.55 0.14 7.33
N SER A 34 7.63 -0.73 6.94
CA SER A 34 7.94 -2.14 6.74
C SER A 34 7.00 -2.75 5.70
N ILE A 35 7.44 -3.86 5.12
CA ILE A 35 6.60 -4.73 4.30
C ILE A 35 6.17 -5.91 5.14
N TYR A 36 4.90 -6.29 5.06
CA TYR A 36 4.34 -7.45 5.74
C TYR A 36 3.52 -8.32 4.79
N VAL A 37 3.74 -9.63 4.88
CA VAL A 37 3.02 -10.64 4.11
C VAL A 37 2.40 -11.65 5.09
N PRO A 38 1.06 -11.62 5.30
CA PRO A 38 0.36 -12.64 6.05
C PRO A 38 0.43 -13.98 5.30
N MET A 39 0.84 -15.03 5.99
CA MET A 39 0.82 -16.39 5.44
C MET A 39 -0.42 -17.15 5.89
N ASN A 40 -0.80 -16.97 7.16
CA ASN A 40 -1.97 -17.55 7.78
C ASN A 40 -2.34 -16.68 8.97
N ARG A 41 -3.24 -15.72 8.76
CA ARG A 41 -3.57 -14.67 9.73
C ARG A 41 -3.80 -15.21 11.14
N PRO A 42 -3.24 -14.57 12.17
CA PRO A 42 -2.42 -13.36 12.11
C PRO A 42 -0.92 -13.60 11.83
N TRP A 43 -0.50 -14.83 11.52
CA TRP A 43 0.91 -15.14 11.23
C TRP A 43 1.34 -14.63 9.86
N GLY A 44 2.47 -13.92 9.83
CA GLY A 44 3.12 -13.47 8.61
C GLY A 44 4.59 -13.19 8.81
N CYS A 45 5.23 -12.69 7.76
CA CYS A 45 6.63 -12.25 7.78
C CYS A 45 6.68 -10.75 7.50
N SER A 46 7.46 -10.02 8.28
CA SER A 46 7.72 -8.60 8.10
C SER A 46 9.19 -8.34 7.76
N TRP A 47 9.44 -7.35 6.91
CA TRP A 47 10.76 -6.84 6.54
C TRP A 47 10.83 -5.36 6.82
N CYS A 48 11.89 -4.93 7.50
CA CYS A 48 12.05 -3.56 7.92
C CYS A 48 13.52 -3.18 8.01
N ALA A 49 13.94 -2.15 7.27
CA ALA A 49 15.25 -1.55 7.46
C ALA A 49 15.28 -0.72 8.74
N LYS A 50 16.22 -1.01 9.64
CA LYS A 50 16.38 -0.33 10.93
C LYS A 50 17.81 0.15 11.11
N ASN A 51 17.97 1.35 11.64
CA ASN A 51 19.24 1.86 12.09
C ASN A 51 19.35 1.68 13.61
N ARG A 52 20.04 0.61 14.06
CA ARG A 52 20.16 0.29 15.50
C ARG A 52 21.31 1.01 16.19
N SER A 53 22.39 1.30 15.46
CA SER A 53 23.65 1.82 15.99
C SER A 53 23.88 3.30 15.68
N GLY A 54 23.03 3.90 14.86
CA GLY A 54 23.22 5.26 14.31
C GLY A 54 24.17 5.31 13.12
N SER A 55 24.93 4.23 12.84
CA SER A 55 25.97 4.20 11.82
C SER A 55 25.72 3.23 10.66
N GLU A 56 24.83 2.26 10.83
CA GLU A 56 24.58 1.21 9.83
C GLU A 56 23.11 0.81 9.84
N TRP A 57 22.56 0.64 8.64
CA TRP A 57 21.22 0.13 8.43
C TRP A 57 21.25 -1.38 8.27
N GLU A 58 20.36 -2.07 8.97
CA GLU A 58 20.21 -3.52 8.89
C GLU A 58 18.77 -3.87 8.50
N LEU A 59 18.60 -4.89 7.67
CA LEU A 59 17.30 -5.46 7.37
C LEU A 59 16.91 -6.45 8.45
N GLU A 60 15.86 -6.13 9.18
CA GLU A 60 15.23 -7.05 10.11
C GLU A 60 14.09 -7.79 9.41
N ARG A 61 14.30 -9.09 9.18
CA ARG A 61 13.23 -10.02 8.82
C ARG A 61 12.70 -10.70 10.08
N LYS A 62 11.38 -10.66 10.27
CA LYS A 62 10.74 -11.23 11.46
C LYS A 62 9.45 -11.96 11.10
N GLU A 63 9.34 -13.21 11.52
CA GLU A 63 8.06 -13.93 11.52
C GLU A 63 7.30 -13.60 12.81
N SER A 64 6.04 -13.21 12.69
CA SER A 64 5.24 -12.82 13.84
C SER A 64 3.74 -12.93 13.59
N ASN A 65 3.02 -13.29 14.65
CA ASN A 65 1.57 -13.16 14.76
C ASN A 65 1.13 -11.85 15.44
N MET A 66 2.09 -11.01 15.86
CA MET A 66 1.83 -9.78 16.60
C MET A 66 1.96 -8.53 15.74
N ALA A 67 2.46 -8.63 14.51
CA ALA A 67 2.62 -7.46 13.64
C ALA A 67 1.30 -6.70 13.42
N PRO A 68 0.16 -7.35 13.10
CA PRO A 68 -1.15 -6.69 13.03
C PRO A 68 -1.64 -6.09 14.36
N LEU A 69 -1.05 -6.50 15.48
CA LEU A 69 -1.48 -6.16 16.84
C LEU A 69 -0.48 -5.26 17.57
N ASP A 70 0.56 -4.77 16.88
CA ASP A 70 1.53 -3.85 17.48
C ASP A 70 0.82 -2.54 17.80
N ARG A 71 0.93 -2.08 19.05
CA ARG A 71 0.29 -0.84 19.53
C ARG A 71 0.81 0.41 18.85
N ARG A 72 1.97 0.32 18.19
CA ARG A 72 2.54 1.42 17.41
C ARG A 72 2.10 1.37 15.96
N LEU A 73 1.43 0.32 15.50
CA LEU A 73 0.94 0.23 14.13
C LEU A 73 -0.15 1.29 13.94
N VAL A 74 0.10 2.19 12.98
CA VAL A 74 -0.81 3.30 12.66
C VAL A 74 -1.63 2.99 11.42
N VAL A 75 -0.97 2.44 10.40
CA VAL A 75 -1.58 2.10 9.11
C VAL A 75 -1.01 0.77 8.61
N ALA A 76 -1.88 -0.06 8.04
CA ALA A 76 -1.52 -1.18 7.19
C ALA A 76 -2.19 -1.00 5.82
N TYR A 77 -1.41 -0.67 4.80
CA TYR A 77 -1.91 -0.40 3.45
C TYR A 77 -1.66 -1.61 2.55
N LYS A 78 -2.74 -2.24 2.06
CA LYS A 78 -2.70 -3.36 1.13
C LYS A 78 -2.30 -2.84 -0.26
N VAL A 79 -1.12 -3.25 -0.71
CA VAL A 79 -0.60 -2.96 -2.06
C VAL A 79 -1.22 -3.88 -3.09
N GLY A 80 -1.42 -5.15 -2.74
CA GLY A 80 -2.00 -6.14 -3.67
C GLY A 80 -2.03 -7.55 -3.10
N SER A 81 -2.58 -8.47 -3.87
CA SER A 81 -2.60 -9.90 -3.56
C SER A 81 -1.45 -10.62 -4.27
N ILE A 82 -0.88 -11.61 -3.61
CA ILE A 82 0.26 -12.39 -4.07
C ILE A 82 -0.22 -13.83 -4.31
N PRO A 83 0.04 -14.42 -5.48
CA PRO A 83 -0.15 -15.85 -5.69
C PRO A 83 0.75 -16.66 -4.75
N TRP A 84 0.22 -17.70 -4.11
CA TRP A 84 1.01 -18.55 -3.19
C TRP A 84 2.31 -19.09 -3.82
N SER A 85 2.29 -19.39 -5.12
CA SER A 85 3.45 -19.83 -5.90
C SER A 85 4.62 -18.82 -5.89
N ASN A 86 4.32 -17.54 -5.70
CA ASN A 86 5.31 -16.46 -5.72
C ASN A 86 5.88 -16.14 -4.34
N LEU A 87 5.34 -16.71 -3.25
CA LEU A 87 5.76 -16.38 -1.88
C LEU A 87 7.26 -16.55 -1.66
N LYS A 88 7.84 -17.64 -2.16
CA LYS A 88 9.29 -17.89 -2.07
C LYS A 88 10.09 -16.79 -2.79
N LYS A 89 9.69 -16.47 -4.02
CA LYS A 89 10.33 -15.46 -4.86
C LYS A 89 10.29 -14.09 -4.19
N ILE A 90 9.15 -13.72 -3.58
CA ILE A 90 9.02 -12.46 -2.84
C ILE A 90 9.97 -12.38 -1.67
N ARG A 91 10.11 -13.46 -0.89
CA ARG A 91 11.05 -13.47 0.24
C ARG A 91 12.48 -13.27 -0.25
N GLU A 92 12.88 -13.99 -1.29
CA GLU A 92 14.20 -13.86 -1.90
C GLU A 92 14.42 -12.43 -2.42
N THR A 93 13.46 -11.87 -3.16
CA THR A 93 13.53 -10.48 -3.64
C THR A 93 13.66 -9.47 -2.51
N LEU A 94 12.89 -9.62 -1.42
CA LEU A 94 12.94 -8.70 -0.27
C LEU A 94 14.23 -8.84 0.54
N ASP A 95 14.76 -10.05 0.66
CA ASP A 95 16.02 -10.32 1.36
C ASP A 95 17.23 -9.80 0.55
N ASP A 96 17.10 -9.68 -0.78
CA ASP A 96 18.14 -9.21 -1.71
C ASP A 96 18.13 -7.68 -1.97
N VAL A 97 17.14 -6.94 -1.45
CA VAL A 97 17.12 -5.47 -1.60
C VAL A 97 18.25 -4.85 -0.80
N GLU A 98 19.13 -4.10 -1.47
CA GLU A 98 20.26 -3.42 -0.86
C GLU A 98 19.83 -2.43 0.26
N ILE A 99 20.66 -2.37 1.30
CA ILE A 99 20.42 -1.60 2.53
C ILE A 99 21.61 -0.68 2.74
N ASP A 100 21.84 0.24 1.82
CA ASP A 100 22.92 1.21 1.95
C ASP A 100 22.57 2.58 1.34
N ASP A 101 23.39 3.57 1.66
CA ASP A 101 23.29 4.93 1.10
C ASP A 101 23.68 5.01 -0.38
N SER A 102 24.13 3.90 -0.99
CA SER A 102 24.48 3.82 -2.41
C SER A 102 23.26 3.55 -3.30
N CYS A 103 22.19 3.01 -2.71
CA CYS A 103 20.87 2.97 -3.31
C CYS A 103 20.43 4.40 -3.68
N LEU A 104 20.51 4.72 -4.98
CA LEU A 104 19.90 5.91 -5.55
C LEU A 104 18.41 5.88 -5.25
N SER A 105 17.97 6.61 -4.23
CA SER A 105 16.54 6.72 -3.98
C SER A 105 15.89 7.39 -5.17
N ILE A 106 14.71 6.89 -5.55
CA ILE A 106 13.84 7.48 -6.59
C ILE A 106 13.52 8.95 -6.26
N THR A 107 13.69 9.32 -4.99
CA THR A 107 13.38 10.62 -4.39
C THR A 107 14.61 11.47 -4.07
N SER A 108 15.84 11.00 -4.30
CA SER A 108 17.12 11.65 -3.91
C SER A 108 17.27 12.01 -2.42
N THR A 109 16.48 11.40 -1.53
CA THR A 109 16.61 11.53 -0.08
C THR A 109 17.65 10.58 0.51
N ALA A 110 18.21 10.93 1.66
CA ALA A 110 19.05 10.03 2.47
C ALA A 110 18.33 8.71 2.76
N PHE A 111 19.07 7.61 2.86
CA PHE A 111 18.48 6.30 3.09
C PHE A 111 17.73 6.26 4.42
N ASN A 112 16.53 5.70 4.39
CA ASN A 112 15.70 5.44 5.56
C ASN A 112 14.76 4.26 5.28
N SER A 113 13.95 3.88 6.28
CA SER A 113 13.02 2.75 6.12
C SER A 113 11.99 2.95 5.00
N GLN A 114 11.57 4.19 4.71
CA GLN A 114 10.67 4.50 3.60
C GLN A 114 11.36 4.24 2.25
N VAL A 115 12.57 4.78 2.06
CA VAL A 115 13.37 4.58 0.84
C VAL A 115 13.58 3.09 0.58
N TRP A 116 13.89 2.30 1.62
CA TRP A 116 14.03 0.86 1.48
C TRP A 116 12.71 0.20 1.00
N VAL A 117 11.56 0.58 1.56
CA VAL A 117 10.25 0.05 1.12
C VAL A 117 9.96 0.44 -0.32
N GLU A 118 10.22 1.68 -0.73
CA GLU A 118 10.05 2.14 -2.12
C GLU A 118 10.90 1.30 -3.09
N ASN A 119 12.18 1.09 -2.76
CA ASN A 119 13.08 0.24 -3.56
C ASN A 119 12.61 -1.21 -3.61
N ALA A 120 12.13 -1.75 -2.48
CA ALA A 120 11.60 -3.10 -2.40
C ALA A 120 10.34 -3.27 -3.27
N LEU A 121 9.45 -2.28 -3.32
CA LEU A 121 8.28 -2.31 -4.19
C LEU A 121 8.67 -2.28 -5.68
N VAL A 122 9.68 -1.49 -6.05
CA VAL A 122 10.23 -1.52 -7.42
C VAL A 122 10.78 -2.91 -7.75
N ALA A 123 11.63 -3.47 -6.90
CA ALA A 123 12.23 -4.79 -7.10
C ALA A 123 11.18 -5.89 -7.23
N LEU A 124 10.12 -5.83 -6.41
CA LEU A 124 8.97 -6.73 -6.50
C LEU A 124 8.21 -6.57 -7.82
N SER A 125 7.96 -5.34 -8.28
CA SER A 125 7.25 -5.10 -9.54
C SER A 125 8.00 -5.71 -10.73
N GLN A 126 9.33 -5.53 -10.78
CA GLN A 126 10.20 -6.04 -11.83
C GLN A 126 10.27 -7.56 -11.80
N THR A 127 10.33 -8.14 -10.59
CA THR A 127 10.48 -9.58 -10.41
C THR A 127 9.18 -10.35 -10.65
N LEU A 128 8.04 -9.77 -10.28
CA LEU A 128 6.73 -10.42 -10.34
C LEU A 128 5.94 -10.08 -11.60
N GLN A 129 6.45 -9.20 -12.47
CA GLN A 129 5.73 -8.69 -13.65
C GLN A 129 4.33 -8.19 -13.27
N LEU A 130 4.23 -7.41 -12.18
CA LEU A 130 2.95 -6.85 -11.75
C LEU A 130 2.35 -5.86 -12.77
N GLY A 131 3.04 -5.57 -13.88
CA GLY A 131 2.66 -4.55 -14.86
C GLY A 131 2.35 -5.10 -16.25
N GLU A 132 1.07 -5.32 -16.52
CA GLU A 132 0.45 -4.76 -17.74
C GLU A 132 -0.35 -3.48 -17.44
N GLY A 133 -0.49 -3.07 -16.16
CA GLY A 133 -1.24 -1.87 -15.74
C GLY A 133 -0.43 -0.73 -15.09
N PHE A 134 0.88 -0.88 -14.89
CA PHE A 134 1.74 0.15 -14.29
C PHE A 134 2.41 0.99 -15.38
N ALA A 135 1.77 2.09 -15.81
CA ALA A 135 2.33 3.00 -16.81
C ALA A 135 3.59 3.73 -16.32
N ASP A 136 3.74 3.90 -15.00
CA ASP A 136 4.97 4.34 -14.33
C ASP A 136 4.99 3.82 -12.87
N VAL A 137 5.71 2.72 -12.64
CA VAL A 137 5.86 2.10 -11.31
C VAL A 137 6.38 3.11 -10.28
N SER A 138 7.22 4.06 -10.70
CA SER A 138 7.83 5.01 -9.79
C SER A 138 6.83 6.05 -9.28
N GLU A 139 5.94 6.54 -10.14
CA GLU A 139 4.89 7.48 -9.77
C GLU A 139 3.84 6.82 -8.88
N GLU A 140 3.49 5.56 -9.17
CA GLU A 140 2.53 4.83 -8.36
C GLU A 140 3.05 4.58 -6.94
N ILE A 141 4.32 4.18 -6.80
CA ILE A 141 4.96 4.01 -5.49
C ILE A 141 5.01 5.34 -4.74
N ARG A 142 5.27 6.47 -5.42
CA ARG A 142 5.21 7.81 -4.81
C ARG A 142 3.82 8.13 -4.30
N GLN A 143 2.77 7.85 -5.07
CA GLN A 143 1.39 8.09 -4.66
C GLN A 143 1.01 7.23 -3.45
N ILE A 144 1.36 5.93 -3.47
CA ILE A 144 1.18 5.04 -2.32
C ILE A 144 1.90 5.63 -1.10
N GLY A 145 3.14 6.11 -1.27
CA GLY A 145 3.90 6.73 -0.20
C GLY A 145 3.19 7.96 0.39
N ALA A 146 2.70 8.86 -0.45
CA ALA A 146 1.97 10.06 -0.04
C ALA A 146 0.66 9.72 0.72
N ASP A 147 -0.12 8.78 0.19
CA ASP A 147 -1.38 8.33 0.80
C ASP A 147 -1.12 7.70 2.18
N VAL A 148 -0.13 6.81 2.25
CA VAL A 148 0.23 6.09 3.47
C VAL A 148 0.70 7.06 4.56
N ILE A 149 1.50 8.08 4.21
CA ILE A 149 1.91 9.14 5.15
C ILE A 149 0.70 9.94 5.62
N TYR A 150 -0.16 10.37 4.72
CA TYR A 150 -1.34 11.16 5.05
C TYR A 150 -2.24 10.45 6.08
N TRP A 151 -2.53 9.18 5.83
CA TRP A 151 -3.33 8.36 6.75
C TRP A 151 -2.61 8.09 8.06
N ALA A 152 -1.30 7.86 8.03
CA ALA A 152 -0.51 7.67 9.23
C ALA A 152 -0.52 8.92 10.11
N GLN A 153 -0.31 10.10 9.54
CA GLN A 153 -0.37 11.37 10.26
C GLN A 153 -1.75 11.60 10.87
N THR A 154 -2.82 11.31 10.12
CA THR A 154 -4.20 11.51 10.56
C THR A 154 -4.59 10.55 11.69
N ASN A 155 -4.17 9.29 11.64
CA ASN A 155 -4.53 8.28 12.66
C ASN A 155 -3.60 8.28 13.88
N ARG A 156 -2.41 8.88 13.78
CA ARG A 156 -1.37 8.82 14.81
C ARG A 156 -1.88 9.22 16.20
N ALA A 157 -2.59 10.34 16.31
CA ALA A 157 -3.08 10.83 17.61
C ALA A 157 -4.05 9.84 18.27
N SER A 158 -4.90 9.19 17.48
CA SER A 158 -5.86 8.19 17.98
C SER A 158 -5.15 6.94 18.52
N VAL A 159 -4.13 6.46 17.81
CA VAL A 159 -3.32 5.30 18.22
C VAL A 159 -2.49 5.63 19.46
N GLN A 160 -1.85 6.80 19.52
CA GLN A 160 -1.06 7.26 20.67
C GLN A 160 -1.92 7.42 21.94
N ALA A 161 -3.15 7.92 21.79
CA ALA A 161 -4.08 8.05 22.90
C ALA A 161 -4.69 6.70 23.34
N GLY A 162 -4.47 5.62 22.57
CA GLY A 162 -5.12 4.32 22.79
C GLY A 162 -6.63 4.39 22.58
N GLU A 163 -7.11 5.35 21.79
CA GLU A 163 -8.52 5.58 21.48
C GLU A 163 -8.95 4.86 20.19
N GLY A 164 -7.98 4.43 19.38
CA GLY A 164 -8.18 3.70 18.12
C GLY A 164 -7.17 2.59 17.90
N GLY A 165 -7.38 1.84 16.82
CA GLY A 165 -6.47 0.80 16.32
C GLY A 165 -5.77 1.23 15.02
N PRO A 166 -4.97 0.32 14.42
CA PRO A 166 -4.41 0.57 13.10
C PRO A 166 -5.53 0.71 12.06
N LEU A 167 -5.35 1.61 11.08
CA LEU A 167 -6.20 1.64 9.90
C LEU A 167 -5.71 0.59 8.91
N VAL A 168 -6.54 -0.39 8.54
CA VAL A 168 -6.24 -1.28 7.43
C VAL A 168 -6.91 -0.74 6.18
N LEU A 169 -6.08 -0.28 5.25
CA LEU A 169 -6.51 0.34 4.01
C LEU A 169 -6.23 -0.62 2.86
N ALA A 170 -7.07 -0.59 1.84
CA ALA A 170 -6.77 -1.20 0.56
C ALA A 170 -6.85 -0.14 -0.52
N ARG A 171 -6.02 -0.27 -1.55
CA ARG A 171 -6.29 0.43 -2.80
C ARG A 171 -7.70 0.05 -3.23
N ALA A 172 -8.56 1.02 -3.53
CA ALA A 172 -9.80 0.75 -4.25
C ALA A 172 -9.38 -0.02 -5.51
N GLU A 173 -9.82 -1.27 -5.64
CA GLU A 173 -9.58 -2.02 -6.86
C GLU A 173 -10.08 -1.14 -7.99
N MET A 174 -9.17 -0.64 -8.82
CA MET A 174 -9.52 -0.16 -10.14
C MET A 174 -9.97 -1.44 -10.84
N LEU A 175 -11.25 -1.77 -10.67
CA LEU A 175 -11.91 -2.77 -11.48
C LEU A 175 -11.59 -2.34 -12.90
N LEU A 176 -10.74 -3.11 -13.57
CA LEU A 176 -10.85 -3.22 -15.01
C LEU A 176 -12.25 -3.81 -15.18
N GLU A 177 -13.24 -2.93 -15.31
CA GLU A 177 -14.50 -3.34 -15.89
C GLU A 177 -14.10 -3.90 -17.25
N ASP A 178 -14.21 -5.23 -17.37
CA ASP A 178 -14.24 -5.88 -18.67
C ASP A 178 -15.40 -5.23 -19.43
N GLU A 179 -15.09 -4.20 -20.24
CA GLU A 179 -15.96 -3.76 -21.32
C GLU A 179 -15.98 -4.87 -22.37
N ASP A 180 -16.67 -5.96 -22.08
CA ASP A 180 -17.04 -6.96 -23.08
C ASP A 180 -18.24 -7.77 -22.61
N ALA A 181 -19.43 -7.31 -22.99
CA ALA A 181 -20.43 -8.09 -23.73
C ALA A 181 -21.84 -7.54 -23.50
N ILE A 182 -22.25 -6.55 -24.31
CA ILE A 182 -23.62 -6.58 -24.84
C ILE A 182 -23.49 -6.65 -26.35
N GLN A 183 -23.86 -7.84 -26.83
CA GLN A 183 -24.00 -8.19 -28.24
C GLN A 183 -24.88 -7.19 -28.97
N SER A 184 -24.50 -6.97 -30.23
CA SER A 184 -25.33 -6.45 -31.29
C SER A 184 -26.72 -7.09 -31.29
N ASP A 185 -27.75 -6.26 -31.33
CA ASP A 185 -28.89 -6.53 -32.20
C ASP A 185 -29.12 -5.24 -33.00
N GLY A 186 -29.01 -5.39 -34.32
CA GLY A 186 -29.29 -4.31 -35.25
C GLY A 186 -30.76 -3.96 -35.23
N ASP A 187 -31.05 -2.70 -35.51
CA ASP A 187 -32.07 -2.33 -36.49
C ASP A 187 -31.87 -0.86 -36.89
N ASP A 188 -31.90 -0.63 -38.20
CA ASP A 188 -31.81 0.65 -38.89
C ASP A 188 -32.95 1.61 -38.51
N GLU A 189 -32.66 2.90 -38.34
CA GLU A 189 -33.17 3.97 -39.22
C GLU A 189 -32.80 5.40 -38.77
N GLU A 190 -32.38 6.17 -39.77
CA GLU A 190 -32.16 7.61 -39.92
C GLU A 190 -32.72 8.61 -38.88
N ARG A 191 -31.91 9.64 -38.55
CA ARG A 191 -32.17 11.07 -38.93
C ARG A 191 -31.14 12.07 -38.37
N GLY A 192 -30.43 12.74 -39.29
CA GLY A 192 -30.24 14.21 -39.36
C GLY A 192 -29.28 14.92 -38.38
N PRO A 193 -28.37 15.80 -38.88
CA PRO A 193 -27.37 16.48 -38.06
C PRO A 193 -27.90 17.80 -37.47
N LYS A 194 -27.46 18.13 -36.25
CA LYS A 194 -27.50 19.50 -35.72
C LYS A 194 -26.19 19.84 -35.02
N ASP A 195 -25.51 20.81 -35.60
CA ASP A 195 -24.45 21.61 -34.97
C ASP A 195 -24.99 22.35 -33.74
N ILE A 196 -24.11 22.63 -32.76
CA ILE A 196 -23.83 23.97 -32.19
C ILE A 196 -22.97 23.86 -30.90
N GLU A 197 -21.76 24.41 -31.03
CA GLU A 197 -20.99 25.27 -30.10
C GLU A 197 -20.86 25.02 -28.58
N ARG A 198 -19.59 24.78 -28.21
CA ARG A 198 -18.69 25.53 -27.29
C ARG A 198 -19.06 25.86 -25.83
N SER A 199 -18.02 25.63 -25.02
CA SER A 199 -17.65 26.22 -23.70
C SER A 199 -18.37 25.58 -22.52
N ASN A 200 -17.72 25.12 -21.44
CA ASN A 200 -16.77 25.84 -20.59
C ASN A 200 -16.25 24.92 -19.46
N SER A 201 -15.19 25.34 -18.77
CA SER A 201 -14.79 24.94 -17.39
C SER A 201 -14.33 23.48 -17.21
N GLY A 202 -13.07 23.18 -16.88
CA GLY A 202 -12.36 23.77 -15.73
C GLY A 202 -12.89 23.17 -14.44
N ALA A 203 -12.57 21.90 -14.17
CA ALA A 203 -12.63 21.27 -12.86
C ALA A 203 -11.62 20.12 -12.84
N ILE A 204 -10.65 20.24 -11.94
CA ILE A 204 -9.69 19.19 -11.59
C ILE A 204 -10.41 18.41 -10.48
N GLU A 205 -11.21 17.41 -10.84
CA GLU A 205 -11.77 16.44 -9.90
C GLU A 205 -11.15 15.08 -10.26
N GLY A 206 -10.35 14.56 -9.35
CA GLY A 206 -9.59 13.35 -9.59
C GLY A 206 -8.94 12.83 -8.31
N ILE A 207 -9.72 12.73 -7.23
CA ILE A 207 -9.41 11.83 -6.14
C ILE A 207 -10.53 10.79 -6.14
N PRO A 208 -10.27 9.53 -6.51
CA PRO A 208 -11.29 8.49 -6.47
C PRO A 208 -11.69 8.23 -5.01
N PRO A 209 -12.96 7.88 -4.74
CA PRO A 209 -13.40 7.51 -3.40
C PRO A 209 -12.70 6.22 -2.95
N ILE A 210 -12.07 6.26 -1.78
CA ILE A 210 -11.49 5.09 -1.11
C ILE A 210 -12.57 4.48 -0.21
N ASP A 211 -12.77 3.16 -0.32
CA ASP A 211 -13.59 2.40 0.62
C ASP A 211 -12.88 2.34 1.98
N ILE A 212 -13.31 3.21 2.90
CA ILE A 212 -12.98 3.07 4.31
C ILE A 212 -13.85 1.95 4.84
N VAL A 213 -13.27 0.77 5.06
CA VAL A 213 -13.92 -0.30 5.80
C VAL A 213 -13.99 0.11 7.27
N CYS A 214 -14.98 0.93 7.62
CA CYS A 214 -15.32 1.20 9.01
C CYS A 214 -16.04 -0.03 9.58
N ALA A 215 -15.38 -0.75 10.51
CA ALA A 215 -16.05 -1.74 11.34
C ALA A 215 -17.21 -1.07 12.11
N LYS A 216 -18.43 -1.60 11.96
CA LYS A 216 -19.64 -1.19 12.70
C LYS A 216 -19.89 -2.12 13.89
#